data_AF-L0AKF9-F1
#
_entry.id   AF-L0AKF9-F1
#
_cell.length_a   1.000
_cell.length_b   1.000
_cell.length_c   1.000
_cell.angle_alpha   90.00
_cell.angle_beta   90.00
_cell.angle_gamma   90.00
#
_symmetry.space_group_name_H-M   'P 1'
#
loop_
_entity.id
_entity.type
_entity.pdbx_description
1 polymer ?
#
loop_
_entity_poly.entity_id
_entity_poly.type
_entity_poly.pdbx_seq_one_letter_code
_entity_poly.pdbx_strand_id
1 'polypeptide(L)'
;MSRPPRPSRRRFLAAAGAGSLAALAGCTTAYSTLPNRLAYARTRRRSIPTVPAPVYATDELLHDLVDEAGEYAADALEVWDEIDDHDRFLRYGRPRLEHAAEYAEDRPWEAPTTDAVRTARGHQWQAASGYAYTMARLGEFDRDPTADAEPFLERANDRHAEFEYVTTDPATFLAYGRYVEHDLSQARALLSRRVDADVDDQNDDTSRVERIGSLYGGVQQNRARIDTAETYHDVLRERDPVSDGTRFDETMADARTVFHDRIEDLLEDREEWFDRIGGFEDDDVGESETGRRDVHSALYSRSDYGDSLVGDADRRVDRGYAVYGTVELAKGWLFLAAARAERERIVSEDVDVLDSGAIDAAKRDAVERLEAVLADDPDLLTLFFAEEAQSWIESGDRDIERSGLDDEEEDWRWSQANGYARYLLARGVLERIDEAVAVATGDARE
;
A
#
# COMPACT_ATOMS: atom_id res chain seq x y z
N MET A 1 -61.39 18.42 40.50
CA MET A 1 -61.13 18.41 39.05
C MET A 1 -60.38 17.14 38.70
N SER A 2 -61.12 16.15 38.20
CA SER A 2 -60.64 14.78 37.99
C SER A 2 -59.93 14.67 36.65
N ARG A 3 -58.69 14.18 36.66
CA ARG A 3 -57.86 13.99 35.47
C ARG A 3 -58.50 12.98 34.50
N PRO A 4 -58.51 13.23 33.18
CA PRO A 4 -58.91 12.21 32.21
C PRO A 4 -57.88 11.07 32.15
N PRO A 5 -58.32 9.84 31.83
CA PRO A 5 -57.48 8.64 31.88
C PRO A 5 -56.44 8.59 30.76
N ARG A 6 -55.24 8.10 31.10
CA ARG A 6 -54.16 7.83 30.14
C ARG A 6 -54.59 6.72 29.15
N PRO A 7 -54.39 6.89 27.83
CA PRO A 7 -54.64 5.82 26.88
C PRO A 7 -53.60 4.69 27.03
N SER A 8 -54.07 3.44 27.06
CA SER A 8 -53.25 2.23 27.18
C SER A 8 -52.43 1.96 25.91
N ARG A 9 -51.16 1.54 26.07
CA ARG A 9 -50.19 1.17 25.02
C ARG A 9 -50.71 0.22 23.92
N ARG A 10 -51.76 -0.57 24.16
CA ARG A 10 -52.35 -1.48 23.15
C ARG A 10 -53.19 -0.79 22.06
N ARG A 11 -53.72 0.42 22.28
CA ARG A 11 -54.49 1.15 21.24
C ARG A 11 -53.61 1.95 20.28
N PHE A 12 -52.38 2.29 20.67
CA PHE A 12 -51.44 3.01 19.79
C PHE A 12 -50.84 2.09 18.72
N LEU A 13 -50.57 0.82 19.07
CA LEU A 13 -50.03 -0.16 18.12
C LEU A 13 -51.05 -0.66 17.10
N ALA A 14 -52.35 -0.70 17.44
CA ALA A 14 -53.40 -1.10 16.50
C ALA A 14 -53.74 -0.01 15.46
N ALA A 15 -53.52 1.28 15.78
CA ALA A 15 -53.73 2.38 14.84
C ALA A 15 -52.53 2.56 13.87
N ALA A 16 -51.32 2.21 14.30
CA ALA A 16 -50.14 2.23 13.44
C ALA A 16 -50.17 1.12 12.36
N GLY A 17 -50.71 -0.07 12.67
CA GLY A 17 -50.74 -1.18 11.72
C GLY A 17 -51.75 -1.06 10.57
N ALA A 18 -52.80 -0.26 10.70
CA ALA A 18 -53.84 -0.12 9.67
C ALA A 18 -53.56 1.03 8.67
N GLY A 19 -52.83 2.08 9.07
CA GLY A 19 -52.42 3.16 8.19
C GLY A 19 -51.26 2.77 7.25
N SER A 20 -50.39 1.86 7.69
CA SER A 20 -49.22 1.43 6.91
C SER A 20 -49.55 0.49 5.75
N LEU A 21 -50.65 -0.26 5.82
CA LEU A 21 -51.05 -1.17 4.73
C LEU A 21 -51.85 -0.46 3.62
N ALA A 22 -52.59 0.62 3.94
CA ALA A 22 -53.28 1.42 2.92
C ALA A 22 -52.32 2.35 2.15
N ALA A 23 -51.21 2.78 2.76
CA ALA A 23 -50.14 3.51 2.08
C ALA A 23 -49.32 2.63 1.12
N LEU A 24 -49.34 1.30 1.30
CA LEU A 24 -48.66 0.34 0.42
C LEU A 24 -49.53 -0.16 -0.76
N ALA A 25 -50.85 0.08 -0.73
CA ALA A 25 -51.76 -0.31 -1.81
C ALA A 25 -52.07 0.82 -2.81
N GLY A 26 -51.59 2.04 -2.56
CA GLY A 26 -51.79 3.22 -3.41
C GLY A 26 -50.60 3.60 -4.30
N CYS A 27 -49.48 2.86 -4.24
CA CYS A 27 -48.28 3.11 -5.04
C CYS A 27 -48.00 1.97 -6.05
N THR A 28 -49.02 1.27 -6.52
CA THR A 28 -48.91 0.18 -7.52
C THR A 28 -48.84 0.68 -8.97
N THR A 29 -48.36 1.90 -9.21
CA THR A 29 -48.12 2.42 -10.58
C THR A 29 -46.84 3.27 -10.63
N ALA A 30 -45.73 2.73 -10.16
CA ALA A 30 -44.39 3.13 -10.57
C ALA A 30 -43.62 1.85 -10.92
N TYR A 31 -43.61 1.53 -12.20
CA TYR A 31 -42.91 0.37 -12.76
C TYR A 31 -41.38 0.50 -12.53
N SER A 32 -40.79 -0.60 -12.07
CA SER A 32 -39.43 -1.07 -12.37
C SER A 32 -38.22 -0.16 -12.10
N THR A 33 -37.79 0.02 -10.84
CA THR A 33 -36.43 0.52 -10.51
C THR A 33 -35.84 -0.01 -9.19
N LEU A 34 -36.29 -1.15 -8.68
CA LEU A 34 -35.65 -1.80 -7.53
C LEU A 34 -35.50 -3.29 -7.83
N PRO A 35 -34.30 -3.70 -8.28
CA PRO A 35 -33.29 -4.11 -7.31
C PRO A 35 -31.86 -3.67 -7.72
N ASN A 36 -31.34 -2.57 -7.18
CA ASN A 36 -29.89 -2.26 -7.28
C ASN A 36 -29.22 -1.91 -5.94
N ARG A 37 -29.98 -1.56 -4.89
CA ARG A 37 -29.40 -1.33 -3.54
C ARG A 37 -29.16 -2.60 -2.73
N LEU A 38 -29.86 -3.70 -3.02
CA LEU A 38 -29.75 -4.97 -2.28
C LEU A 38 -28.66 -5.90 -2.81
N ALA A 39 -28.32 -5.81 -4.10
CA ALA A 39 -27.16 -6.51 -4.68
C ALA A 39 -25.87 -5.85 -4.17
N TYR A 40 -25.79 -4.52 -4.30
CA TYR A 40 -24.69 -3.69 -3.82
C TYR A 40 -24.45 -3.80 -2.29
N ALA A 41 -25.51 -4.01 -1.51
CA ALA A 41 -25.37 -4.24 -0.06
C ALA A 41 -24.85 -5.65 0.31
N ARG A 42 -24.91 -6.65 -0.60
CA ARG A 42 -24.46 -8.02 -0.34
C ARG A 42 -22.99 -8.25 -0.70
N THR A 43 -22.50 -7.64 -1.76
CA THR A 43 -21.10 -7.65 -2.23
C THR A 43 -20.17 -6.76 -1.41
N ARG A 44 -20.66 -5.62 -0.90
CA ARG A 44 -19.97 -4.82 0.13
C ARG A 44 -19.57 -5.65 1.36
N ARG A 45 -20.21 -6.81 1.59
CA ARG A 45 -20.00 -7.68 2.75
C ARG A 45 -19.23 -8.97 2.47
N ARG A 46 -18.79 -9.25 1.23
CA ARG A 46 -17.88 -10.40 1.05
C ARG A 46 -16.56 -10.01 1.70
N SER A 47 -16.19 -10.73 2.75
CA SER A 47 -14.91 -10.58 3.41
C SER A 47 -13.81 -10.87 2.40
N ILE A 48 -12.88 -9.94 2.26
CA ILE A 48 -11.65 -10.18 1.53
C ILE A 48 -10.84 -11.15 2.41
N PRO A 49 -10.41 -12.32 1.90
CA PRO A 49 -9.56 -13.20 2.68
C PRO A 49 -8.24 -12.49 2.99
N THR A 50 -7.74 -12.68 4.21
CA THR A 50 -6.43 -12.20 4.62
C THR A 50 -5.37 -13.06 3.96
N VAL A 51 -4.44 -12.43 3.22
CA VAL A 51 -3.25 -13.12 2.70
C VAL A 51 -2.27 -13.33 3.86
N PRO A 52 -1.79 -14.55 4.11
CA PRO A 52 -0.72 -14.76 5.08
C PRO A 52 0.53 -13.96 4.69
N ALA A 53 1.19 -13.34 5.67
CA ALA A 53 2.42 -12.61 5.39
C ALA A 53 3.46 -13.53 4.73
N PRO A 54 4.03 -13.16 3.57
CA PRO A 54 4.98 -14.00 2.85
C PRO A 54 6.31 -14.14 3.60
N VAL A 55 6.67 -13.10 4.35
CA VAL A 55 7.97 -12.95 4.99
C VAL A 55 7.78 -12.59 6.45
N TYR A 56 8.59 -13.22 7.29
CA TYR A 56 8.65 -12.98 8.73
C TYR A 56 10.06 -12.55 9.11
N ALA A 57 10.16 -11.58 10.01
CA ALA A 57 11.36 -11.22 10.74
C ALA A 57 11.45 -12.05 12.04
N THR A 58 12.25 -11.58 13.01
CA THR A 58 12.37 -12.16 14.34
C THR A 58 11.51 -11.41 15.35
N ASP A 59 11.09 -12.11 16.42
CA ASP A 59 10.43 -11.47 17.55
C ASP A 59 11.35 -10.42 18.19
N GLU A 60 12.65 -10.71 18.30
CA GLU A 60 13.67 -9.81 18.87
C GLU A 60 13.70 -8.46 18.14
N LEU A 61 13.78 -8.45 16.80
CA LEU A 61 13.73 -7.20 16.03
C LEU A 61 12.45 -6.40 16.32
N LEU A 62 11.31 -7.08 16.43
CA LEU A 62 10.04 -6.42 16.70
C LEU A 62 10.01 -5.80 18.10
N HIS A 63 10.54 -6.49 19.11
CA HIS A 63 10.64 -5.96 20.47
C HIS A 63 11.59 -4.77 20.52
N ASP A 64 12.79 -4.88 19.92
CA ASP A 64 13.77 -3.79 19.88
C ASP A 64 13.19 -2.51 19.27
N LEU A 65 12.47 -2.62 18.15
CA LEU A 65 11.83 -1.46 17.51
C LEU A 65 10.72 -0.84 18.37
N VAL A 66 9.98 -1.66 19.11
CA VAL A 66 8.87 -1.21 19.96
C VAL A 66 9.40 -0.57 21.25
N ASP A 67 10.41 -1.17 21.86
CA ASP A 67 11.09 -0.66 23.05
C ASP A 67 11.76 0.69 22.74
N GLU A 68 12.49 0.81 21.62
CA GLU A 68 13.05 2.09 21.18
C GLU A 68 11.97 3.15 20.93
N ALA A 69 10.84 2.78 20.32
CA ALA A 69 9.73 3.71 20.12
C ALA A 69 9.16 4.22 21.44
N GLY A 70 9.03 3.33 22.43
CA GLY A 70 8.57 3.66 23.78
C GLY A 70 9.53 4.58 24.53
N GLU A 71 10.84 4.29 24.48
CA GLU A 71 11.88 5.12 25.10
C GLU A 71 11.87 6.54 24.52
N TYR A 72 11.93 6.70 23.20
CA TYR A 72 11.86 8.02 22.58
C TYR A 72 10.55 8.75 22.91
N ALA A 73 9.42 8.03 22.92
CA ALA A 73 8.12 8.64 23.20
C ALA A 73 8.02 9.12 24.65
N ALA A 74 8.47 8.32 25.61
CA ALA A 74 8.47 8.66 27.03
C ALA A 74 9.32 9.90 27.31
N ASP A 75 10.57 9.90 26.83
CA ASP A 75 11.50 11.03 26.99
C ASP A 75 10.93 12.31 26.34
N ALA A 76 10.34 12.18 25.15
CA ALA A 76 9.75 13.32 24.45
C ALA A 76 8.51 13.87 25.17
N LEU A 77 7.66 13.01 25.74
CA LEU A 77 6.44 13.41 26.44
C LEU A 77 6.73 14.10 27.78
N GLU A 78 7.74 13.65 28.52
CA GLU A 78 8.20 14.30 29.75
C GLU A 78 8.58 15.77 29.46
N VAL A 79 9.34 15.98 28.39
CA VAL A 79 9.74 17.31 27.93
C VAL A 79 8.58 18.11 27.34
N TRP A 80 7.63 17.44 26.68
CA TRP A 80 6.51 18.10 26.01
C TRP A 80 5.68 18.95 27.00
N ASP A 81 5.56 18.51 28.25
CA ASP A 81 4.82 19.23 29.28
C ASP A 81 5.52 20.53 29.76
N GLU A 82 6.82 20.69 29.46
CA GLU A 82 7.62 21.86 29.85
C GLU A 82 7.73 22.91 28.73
N ILE A 83 7.51 22.53 27.48
CA ILE A 83 7.55 23.45 26.33
C ILE A 83 6.20 24.16 26.15
N ASP A 84 6.22 25.49 26.17
CA ASP A 84 5.02 26.31 25.99
C ASP A 84 4.70 26.41 24.49
N ASP A 85 3.96 25.45 23.92
CA ASP A 85 3.47 25.57 22.55
C ASP A 85 2.05 25.04 22.31
N HIS A 86 1.27 25.90 21.63
CA HIS A 86 -0.13 25.73 21.21
C HIS A 86 -0.26 25.70 19.68
N ASP A 87 0.84 25.51 18.95
CA ASP A 87 0.82 25.49 17.49
C ASP A 87 0.08 24.26 16.93
N ARG A 88 -1.12 24.54 16.38
CA ARG A 88 -2.09 23.56 15.87
C ARG A 88 -1.64 22.79 14.61
N PHE A 89 -0.48 23.10 14.03
CA PHE A 89 -0.08 22.60 12.71
C PHE A 89 1.33 21.99 12.66
N LEU A 90 1.86 21.51 13.79
CA LEU A 90 3.19 20.94 13.80
C LEU A 90 3.22 19.51 13.23
N ARG A 91 4.21 19.25 12.37
CA ARG A 91 4.53 17.91 11.85
C ARG A 91 4.94 16.95 12.98
N TYR A 92 5.36 17.46 14.12
CA TYR A 92 5.71 16.72 15.33
C TYR A 92 4.80 17.22 16.44
N GLY A 93 3.91 16.36 16.95
CA GLY A 93 2.91 16.77 17.93
C GLY A 93 2.73 15.70 18.99
N ARG A 94 2.38 16.15 20.21
CA ARG A 94 2.04 15.29 21.35
C ARG A 94 1.17 14.08 21.00
N PRO A 95 0.10 14.17 20.19
CA PRO A 95 -0.73 13.01 19.88
C PRO A 95 0.03 11.87 19.18
N ARG A 96 1.08 12.16 18.39
CA ARG A 96 1.89 11.12 17.74
C ARG A 96 2.82 10.42 18.74
N LEU A 97 3.34 11.17 19.70
CA LEU A 97 4.16 10.62 20.78
C LEU A 97 3.32 9.76 21.72
N GLU A 98 2.14 10.24 22.11
CA GLU A 98 1.16 9.47 22.88
C GLU A 98 0.79 8.18 22.14
N HIS A 99 0.53 8.26 20.83
CA HIS A 99 0.21 7.07 20.04
C HIS A 99 1.38 6.08 19.92
N ALA A 100 2.62 6.56 19.86
CA ALA A 100 3.80 5.70 19.88
C ALA A 100 4.02 5.05 21.26
N ALA A 101 3.79 5.77 22.35
CA ALA A 101 3.85 5.24 23.71
C ALA A 101 2.75 4.20 23.96
N GLU A 102 1.50 4.52 23.60
CA GLU A 102 0.36 3.59 23.64
C GLU A 102 0.67 2.34 22.83
N TYR A 103 1.21 2.50 21.62
CA TYR A 103 1.62 1.36 20.80
C TYR A 103 2.68 0.51 21.47
N ALA A 104 3.64 1.11 22.19
CA ALA A 104 4.67 0.36 22.91
C ALA A 104 4.14 -0.37 24.16
N GLU A 105 3.23 0.25 24.90
CA GLU A 105 2.65 -0.32 26.13
C GLU A 105 1.62 -1.42 25.85
N ASP A 106 0.71 -1.17 24.89
CA ASP A 106 -0.49 -1.99 24.67
C ASP A 106 -0.34 -2.97 23.50
N ARG A 107 0.85 -3.11 22.90
CA ARG A 107 1.01 -3.98 21.72
C ARG A 107 0.64 -5.43 22.05
N PRO A 108 -0.34 -6.04 21.34
CA PRO A 108 -0.41 -7.48 21.30
C PRO A 108 0.79 -7.99 20.49
N TRP A 109 1.61 -8.86 21.08
CA TRP A 109 2.72 -9.53 20.38
C TRP A 109 2.16 -10.49 19.32
N GLU A 110 1.87 -9.94 18.15
CA GLU A 110 1.56 -10.67 16.93
C GLU A 110 2.84 -11.23 16.30
N ALA A 111 2.68 -12.11 15.31
CA ALA A 111 3.83 -12.63 14.56
C ALA A 111 4.63 -11.47 13.94
N PRO A 112 5.96 -11.60 13.80
CA PRO A 112 6.84 -10.55 13.29
C PRO A 112 6.76 -10.46 11.76
N THR A 113 5.57 -10.20 11.24
CA THR A 113 5.31 -10.02 9.81
C THR A 113 5.97 -8.74 9.28
N THR A 114 6.17 -8.67 7.97
CA THR A 114 6.64 -7.46 7.28
C THR A 114 5.83 -6.22 7.64
N ASP A 115 4.51 -6.36 7.77
CA ASP A 115 3.61 -5.28 8.19
C ASP A 115 3.75 -4.89 9.65
N ALA A 116 3.92 -5.87 10.54
CA ALA A 116 4.18 -5.63 11.96
C ALA A 116 5.48 -4.84 12.17
N VAL A 117 6.54 -5.20 11.43
CA VAL A 117 7.84 -4.51 11.43
C VAL A 117 7.74 -3.12 10.83
N ARG A 118 7.04 -2.97 9.69
CA ARG A 118 6.84 -1.66 9.03
C ARG A 118 6.08 -0.70 9.94
N THR A 119 5.06 -1.19 10.65
CA THR A 119 4.28 -0.40 11.61
C THR A 119 5.15 0.01 12.80
N ALA A 120 5.88 -0.92 13.41
CA ALA A 120 6.81 -0.64 14.51
C ALA A 120 7.83 0.45 14.14
N ARG A 121 8.48 0.29 12.98
CA ARG A 121 9.43 1.27 12.45
C ARG A 121 8.79 2.63 12.18
N GLY A 122 7.50 2.65 11.81
CA GLY A 122 6.73 3.88 11.65
C GLY A 122 6.57 4.64 12.98
N HIS A 123 6.25 3.94 14.07
CA HIS A 123 6.17 4.54 15.41
C HIS A 123 7.55 4.96 15.92
N GLN A 124 8.57 4.11 15.77
CA GLN A 124 9.95 4.43 16.16
C GLN A 124 10.45 5.70 15.48
N TRP A 125 10.24 5.84 14.16
CA TRP A 125 10.62 7.04 13.41
C TRP A 125 9.89 8.29 13.93
N GLN A 126 8.57 8.20 14.14
CA GLN A 126 7.77 9.32 14.64
C GLN A 126 8.22 9.75 16.05
N ALA A 127 8.48 8.77 16.93
CA ALA A 127 8.95 9.01 18.28
C ALA A 127 10.34 9.65 18.29
N ALA A 128 11.31 9.09 17.55
CA ALA A 128 12.66 9.65 17.43
C ALA A 128 12.64 11.09 16.89
N SER A 129 11.82 11.36 15.87
CA SER A 129 11.63 12.72 15.36
C SER A 129 11.04 13.67 16.40
N GLY A 130 10.03 13.23 17.16
CA GLY A 130 9.39 14.02 18.20
C GLY A 130 10.33 14.30 19.38
N TYR A 131 11.11 13.31 19.82
CA TYR A 131 12.16 13.46 20.82
C TYR A 131 13.18 14.53 20.43
N ALA A 132 13.76 14.43 19.24
CA ALA A 132 14.76 15.41 18.82
C ALA A 132 14.15 16.83 18.67
N TYR A 133 12.89 16.91 18.24
CA TYR A 133 12.14 18.18 18.19
C TYR A 133 11.95 18.81 19.58
N THR A 134 11.47 18.04 20.57
CA THR A 134 11.19 18.54 21.92
C THR A 134 12.45 18.97 22.64
N MET A 135 13.50 18.15 22.56
CA MET A 135 14.81 18.47 23.12
C MET A 135 15.41 19.72 22.46
N ALA A 136 15.25 19.89 21.15
CA ALA A 136 15.73 21.07 20.45
C ALA A 136 14.94 22.33 20.86
N ARG A 137 13.65 22.20 21.19
CA ARG A 137 12.82 23.29 21.70
C ARG A 137 13.23 23.73 23.10
N LEU A 138 13.62 22.80 23.98
CA LEU A 138 14.22 23.12 25.27
C LEU A 138 15.62 23.73 25.15
N GLY A 139 16.28 23.59 24.00
CA GLY A 139 17.67 23.97 23.81
C GLY A 139 18.66 22.96 24.40
N GLU A 140 18.23 21.71 24.58
CA GLU A 140 19.01 20.61 25.17
C GLU A 140 19.43 19.54 24.12
N PHE A 141 19.06 19.72 22.86
CA PHE A 141 19.55 18.86 21.77
C PHE A 141 20.97 19.29 21.37
N ASP A 142 21.95 18.78 22.11
CA ASP A 142 23.37 19.13 21.97
C ASP A 142 24.12 18.33 20.90
N ARG A 143 23.46 17.38 20.24
CA ARG A 143 24.07 16.52 19.21
C ARG A 143 23.85 17.10 17.82
N ASP A 144 24.77 16.79 16.91
CA ASP A 144 24.52 16.96 15.48
C ASP A 144 23.47 15.92 15.03
N PRO A 145 22.30 16.32 14.52
CA PRO A 145 21.24 15.39 14.12
C PRO A 145 21.62 14.49 12.93
N THR A 146 22.73 14.76 12.24
CA THR A 146 23.22 13.96 11.12
C THR A 146 24.47 13.14 11.46
N ALA A 147 24.99 13.21 12.69
CA ALA A 147 26.27 12.60 13.07
C ALA A 147 26.40 11.10 12.70
N ASP A 148 25.31 10.34 12.84
CA ASP A 148 25.30 8.91 12.56
C ASP A 148 24.97 8.57 11.08
N ALA A 149 24.70 9.58 10.24
CA ALA A 149 24.30 9.36 8.86
C ALA A 149 25.40 8.69 8.02
N GLU A 150 26.65 9.14 8.14
CA GLU A 150 27.80 8.57 7.43
C GLU A 150 28.14 7.14 7.92
N PRO A 151 28.27 6.88 9.23
CA PRO A 151 28.46 5.52 9.74
C PRO A 151 27.38 4.52 9.29
N PHE A 152 26.10 4.91 9.31
CA PHE A 152 25.03 4.04 8.83
C PHE A 152 25.03 3.88 7.32
N LEU A 153 25.44 4.89 6.56
CA LEU A 153 25.60 4.77 5.12
C LEU A 153 26.70 3.74 4.78
N GLU A 154 27.84 3.78 5.48
CA GLU A 154 28.91 2.80 5.36
C GLU A 154 28.41 1.38 5.70
N ARG A 155 27.75 1.20 6.84
CA ARG A 155 27.14 -0.09 7.22
C ARG A 155 26.19 -0.61 6.14
N ALA A 156 25.34 0.24 5.56
CA ALA A 156 24.43 -0.17 4.50
C ALA A 156 25.16 -0.60 3.21
N ASN A 157 26.27 0.05 2.87
CA ASN A 157 27.12 -0.36 1.74
C ASN A 157 27.78 -1.72 2.01
N ASP A 158 28.31 -1.92 3.21
CA ASP A 158 28.96 -3.18 3.60
C ASP A 158 27.98 -4.35 3.55
N ARG A 159 26.78 -4.18 4.14
CA ARG A 159 25.74 -5.23 4.10
C ARG A 159 25.26 -5.54 2.69
N HIS A 160 25.19 -4.55 1.81
CA HIS A 160 24.86 -4.80 0.41
C HIS A 160 25.97 -5.59 -0.30
N ALA A 161 27.24 -5.32 -0.01
CA ALA A 161 28.36 -6.05 -0.59
C ALA A 161 28.48 -7.50 -0.10
N GLU A 162 27.94 -7.80 1.09
CA GLU A 162 27.89 -9.15 1.67
C GLU A 162 26.71 -9.99 1.16
N PHE A 163 25.75 -9.41 0.43
CA PHE A 163 24.57 -10.12 -0.04
C PHE A 163 24.92 -11.12 -1.17
N GLU A 164 24.59 -12.39 -0.96
CA GLU A 164 24.94 -13.50 -1.86
C GLU A 164 23.76 -13.88 -2.78
N TYR A 165 24.03 -14.05 -4.08
CA TYR A 165 23.04 -14.45 -5.09
C TYR A 165 23.11 -15.94 -5.39
N VAL A 166 23.04 -16.76 -4.34
CA VAL A 166 23.12 -18.22 -4.42
C VAL A 166 21.95 -18.79 -3.63
N THR A 167 21.17 -19.66 -4.26
CA THR A 167 19.93 -20.17 -3.67
C THR A 167 19.64 -21.62 -4.09
N THR A 168 18.93 -22.35 -3.24
CA THR A 168 18.29 -23.64 -3.58
C THR A 168 16.78 -23.53 -3.79
N ASP A 169 16.18 -22.41 -3.36
CA ASP A 169 14.76 -22.09 -3.49
C ASP A 169 14.58 -20.65 -4.00
N PRO A 170 14.52 -20.47 -5.33
CA PRO A 170 14.35 -19.18 -5.96
C PRO A 170 13.15 -18.36 -5.46
N ALA A 171 12.02 -19.00 -5.18
CA ALA A 171 10.81 -18.30 -4.75
C ALA A 171 10.98 -17.71 -3.35
N THR A 172 11.52 -18.50 -2.41
CA THR A 172 11.86 -18.02 -1.07
C THR A 172 12.93 -16.95 -1.11
N PHE A 173 13.99 -17.15 -1.91
CA PHE A 173 15.08 -16.18 -2.07
C PHE A 173 14.60 -14.84 -2.62
N LEU A 174 13.78 -14.84 -3.68
CA LEU A 174 13.24 -13.61 -4.26
C LEU A 174 12.30 -12.89 -3.29
N ALA A 175 11.47 -13.61 -2.54
CA ALA A 175 10.56 -13.02 -1.56
C ALA A 175 11.32 -12.29 -0.44
N TYR A 176 12.27 -12.96 0.22
CA TYR A 176 13.08 -12.37 1.29
C TYR A 176 14.10 -11.35 0.77
N GLY A 177 14.86 -11.71 -0.26
CA GLY A 177 15.92 -10.89 -0.85
C GLY A 177 15.41 -9.53 -1.35
N ARG A 178 14.16 -9.47 -1.83
CA ARG A 178 13.51 -8.20 -2.19
C ARG A 178 13.46 -7.24 -1.00
N TYR A 179 13.06 -7.70 0.19
CA TYR A 179 12.96 -6.84 1.36
C TYR A 179 14.34 -6.39 1.84
N VAL A 180 15.33 -7.28 1.82
CA VAL A 180 16.74 -6.96 2.15
C VAL A 180 17.24 -5.84 1.23
N GLU A 181 17.18 -6.04 -0.08
CA GLU A 181 17.68 -5.07 -1.05
C GLU A 181 16.84 -3.78 -1.07
N HIS A 182 15.52 -3.86 -0.90
CA HIS A 182 14.65 -2.68 -0.81
C HIS A 182 15.07 -1.77 0.34
N ASP A 183 15.20 -2.33 1.56
CA ASP A 183 15.50 -1.52 2.74
C ASP A 183 16.93 -0.96 2.69
N LEU A 184 17.92 -1.70 2.19
CA LEU A 184 19.28 -1.19 1.94
C LEU A 184 19.29 -0.10 0.87
N SER A 185 18.53 -0.25 -0.20
CA SER A 185 18.42 0.74 -1.28
C SER A 185 17.83 2.05 -0.78
N GLN A 186 16.75 1.98 0.01
CA GLN A 186 16.12 3.15 0.63
C GLN A 186 17.06 3.81 1.64
N ALA A 187 17.71 3.02 2.51
CA ALA A 187 18.66 3.53 3.49
C ALA A 187 19.81 4.29 2.83
N ARG A 188 20.46 3.70 1.81
CA ARG A 188 21.57 4.35 1.09
C ARG A 188 21.13 5.65 0.41
N ALA A 189 20.00 5.63 -0.30
CA ALA A 189 19.48 6.81 -1.00
C ALA A 189 19.10 7.96 -0.04
N LEU A 190 18.59 7.65 1.15
CA LEU A 190 18.13 8.65 2.11
C LEU A 190 19.22 9.12 3.07
N LEU A 191 20.16 8.26 3.46
CA LEU A 191 21.31 8.62 4.30
C LEU A 191 22.32 9.46 3.53
N SER A 192 22.59 9.16 2.25
CA SER A 192 23.47 9.98 1.40
C SER A 192 23.03 11.44 1.28
N ARG A 193 21.72 11.71 1.34
CA ARG A 193 21.16 13.07 1.36
C ARG A 193 21.31 13.76 2.72
N ARG A 194 21.68 13.03 3.77
CA ARG A 194 21.73 13.50 5.16
C ARG A 194 23.14 13.72 5.67
N VAL A 195 24.16 13.08 5.09
CA VAL A 195 25.57 13.24 5.50
C VAL A 195 25.96 14.72 5.58
N ASP A 196 25.60 15.51 4.57
CA ASP A 196 25.94 16.94 4.48
C ASP A 196 24.72 17.86 4.67
N ALA A 197 23.63 17.34 5.25
CA ALA A 197 22.43 18.15 5.42
C ALA A 197 22.63 19.17 6.54
N ASP A 198 22.60 20.46 6.17
CA ASP A 198 22.65 21.54 7.15
C ASP A 198 21.35 21.57 7.97
N VAL A 199 21.39 22.11 9.19
CA VAL A 199 20.22 22.44 10.01
C VAL A 199 19.75 23.87 9.72
N ASP A 200 20.61 24.72 9.17
CA ASP A 200 20.36 26.15 8.96
C ASP A 200 20.13 26.53 7.48
N ASP A 201 19.87 25.58 6.56
CA ASP A 201 19.58 25.90 5.14
C ASP A 201 18.35 26.81 5.04
N GLN A 202 18.60 28.03 4.59
CA GLN A 202 17.68 29.16 4.62
C GLN A 202 16.63 29.12 3.50
N ASN A 203 16.65 28.08 2.65
CA ASN A 203 15.75 27.93 1.51
C ASN A 203 14.44 27.19 1.83
N ASP A 204 14.24 26.77 3.09
CA ASP A 204 13.07 26.01 3.54
C ASP A 204 12.30 26.83 4.60
N ASP A 205 10.97 26.90 4.49
CA ASP A 205 10.08 27.59 5.44
C ASP A 205 9.97 26.83 6.79
N THR A 206 10.66 25.68 6.93
CA THR A 206 10.67 24.84 8.13
C THR A 206 11.53 25.45 9.25
N SER A 207 11.02 25.45 10.48
CA SER A 207 11.78 25.97 11.62
C SER A 207 13.00 25.10 11.97
N ARG A 208 14.03 25.71 12.56
CA ARG A 208 15.28 25.02 12.92
C ARG A 208 15.06 23.74 13.76
N VAL A 209 14.15 23.80 14.72
CA VAL A 209 13.78 22.68 15.61
C VAL A 209 13.04 21.57 14.87
N GLU A 210 12.14 21.90 13.95
CA GLU A 210 11.46 20.91 13.09
C GLU A 210 12.44 20.20 12.16
N ARG A 211 13.47 20.93 11.73
CA ARG A 211 14.52 20.36 10.93
C ARG A 211 15.43 19.41 11.70
N ILE A 212 15.80 19.74 12.93
CA ILE A 212 16.49 18.78 13.82
C ILE A 212 15.66 17.50 13.95
N GLY A 213 14.37 17.62 14.27
CA GLY A 213 13.48 16.45 14.37
C GLY A 213 13.39 15.63 13.08
N SER A 214 13.33 16.29 11.93
CA SER A 214 13.29 15.66 10.60
C SER A 214 14.58 14.91 10.27
N LEU A 215 15.73 15.54 10.51
CA LEU A 215 17.05 14.99 10.21
C LEU A 215 17.33 13.80 11.12
N TYR A 216 17.22 13.98 12.43
CA TYR A 216 17.52 12.95 13.42
C TYR A 216 16.60 11.73 13.25
N GLY A 217 15.28 11.92 13.24
CA GLY A 217 14.36 10.81 13.03
C GLY A 217 14.56 10.16 11.66
N GLY A 218 14.91 10.94 10.64
CA GLY A 218 15.29 10.40 9.34
C GLY A 218 16.53 9.52 9.37
N VAL A 219 17.56 9.86 10.16
CA VAL A 219 18.73 8.99 10.37
C VAL A 219 18.32 7.71 11.09
N GLN A 220 17.56 7.81 12.19
CA GLN A 220 17.10 6.64 12.96
C GLN A 220 16.19 5.71 12.16
N GLN A 221 15.31 6.25 11.31
CA GLN A 221 14.49 5.45 10.42
C GLN A 221 15.33 4.61 9.46
N ASN A 222 16.43 5.16 8.95
CA ASN A 222 17.30 4.44 8.01
C ASN A 222 18.24 3.47 8.71
N ARG A 223 18.64 3.73 9.97
CA ARG A 223 19.26 2.72 10.84
C ARG A 223 18.33 1.52 11.00
N ALA A 224 17.07 1.75 11.39
CA ALA A 224 16.09 0.69 11.57
C ALA A 224 15.83 -0.11 10.28
N ARG A 225 15.92 0.51 9.09
CA ARG A 225 15.88 -0.21 7.80
C ARG A 225 17.08 -1.14 7.61
N ILE A 226 18.29 -0.71 8.00
CA ILE A 226 19.48 -1.57 7.93
C ILE A 226 19.32 -2.76 8.88
N ASP A 227 18.89 -2.52 10.12
CA ASP A 227 18.66 -3.58 11.11
C ASP A 227 17.59 -4.58 10.62
N THR A 228 16.53 -4.07 9.96
CA THR A 228 15.49 -4.89 9.31
C THR A 228 16.07 -5.74 8.18
N ALA A 229 16.90 -5.15 7.30
CA ALA A 229 17.51 -5.86 6.19
C ALA A 229 18.48 -6.95 6.66
N GLU A 230 19.27 -6.70 7.71
CA GLU A 230 20.12 -7.71 8.33
C GLU A 230 19.29 -8.88 8.87
N THR A 231 18.20 -8.60 9.58
CA THR A 231 17.32 -9.64 10.11
C THR A 231 16.68 -10.49 9.01
N TYR A 232 16.18 -9.88 7.93
CA TYR A 232 15.62 -10.64 6.81
C TYR A 232 16.67 -11.49 6.10
N HIS A 233 17.91 -11.01 6.00
CA HIS A 233 19.01 -11.76 5.43
C HIS A 233 19.38 -12.98 6.30
N ASP A 234 19.39 -12.82 7.62
CA ASP A 234 19.65 -13.93 8.54
C ASP A 234 18.54 -14.99 8.48
N VAL A 235 17.26 -14.57 8.49
CA VAL A 235 16.13 -15.49 8.33
C VAL A 235 16.16 -16.19 6.96
N LEU A 236 16.55 -15.48 5.90
CA LEU A 236 16.75 -16.08 4.58
C LEU A 236 17.82 -17.17 4.63
N ARG A 237 18.97 -16.91 5.25
CA ARG A 237 20.05 -17.90 5.39
C ARG A 237 19.66 -19.13 6.20
N GLU A 238 18.77 -18.97 7.17
CA GLU A 238 18.21 -20.09 7.93
C GLU A 238 17.27 -20.95 7.09
N ARG A 239 16.46 -20.33 6.23
CA ARG A 239 15.45 -21.00 5.38
C ARG A 239 16.06 -21.63 4.13
N ASP A 240 17.03 -20.96 3.52
CA ASP A 240 17.73 -21.37 2.31
C ASP A 240 19.25 -21.44 2.59
N PRO A 241 19.72 -22.49 3.28
CA PRO A 241 21.12 -22.62 3.66
C PRO A 241 22.00 -22.84 2.42
N VAL A 242 22.81 -21.83 2.11
CA VAL A 242 23.59 -21.63 0.87
C VAL A 242 24.66 -22.71 0.55
N SER A 243 24.85 -23.76 1.37
CA SER A 243 26.04 -24.63 1.28
C SER A 243 26.22 -25.37 -0.05
N ASP A 244 25.16 -25.56 -0.84
CA ASP A 244 25.19 -26.21 -2.17
C ASP A 244 24.27 -25.52 -3.22
N GLY A 245 23.97 -24.22 -3.05
CA GLY A 245 23.04 -23.50 -3.94
C GLY A 245 23.60 -23.20 -5.33
N THR A 246 22.70 -22.93 -6.29
CA THR A 246 23.08 -22.51 -7.65
C THR A 246 23.17 -20.99 -7.70
N ARG A 247 24.11 -20.47 -8.49
CA ARG A 247 24.15 -19.04 -8.82
C ARG A 247 22.87 -18.61 -9.52
N PHE A 248 22.25 -17.56 -9.03
CA PHE A 248 20.93 -17.10 -9.47
C PHE A 248 20.98 -15.72 -10.15
N ASP A 249 22.16 -15.10 -10.18
CA ASP A 249 22.41 -13.83 -10.86
C ASP A 249 22.11 -13.90 -12.36
N GLU A 250 22.48 -15.01 -13.01
CA GLU A 250 22.19 -15.25 -14.44
C GLU A 250 20.69 -15.44 -14.68
N THR A 251 20.01 -16.27 -13.88
CA THR A 251 18.55 -16.49 -14.00
C THR A 251 17.77 -15.19 -13.84
N MET A 252 18.14 -14.35 -12.86
CA MET A 252 17.51 -13.04 -12.72
C MET A 252 17.81 -12.13 -13.91
N ALA A 253 19.01 -12.19 -14.50
CA ALA A 253 19.31 -11.43 -15.72
C ALA A 253 18.44 -11.85 -16.89
N ASP A 254 18.28 -13.15 -17.11
CA ASP A 254 17.40 -13.71 -18.13
C ASP A 254 15.94 -13.33 -17.89
N ALA A 255 15.46 -13.45 -16.64
CA ALA A 255 14.11 -13.05 -16.25
C ALA A 255 13.86 -11.56 -16.55
N ARG A 256 14.82 -10.68 -16.25
CA ARG A 256 14.71 -9.26 -16.60
C ARG A 256 14.60 -9.04 -18.10
N THR A 257 15.42 -9.70 -18.92
CA THR A 257 15.30 -9.63 -20.38
C THR A 257 13.89 -10.04 -20.83
N VAL A 258 13.37 -11.15 -20.32
CA VAL A 258 12.01 -11.61 -20.64
C VAL A 258 10.95 -10.58 -20.21
N PHE A 259 11.07 -9.99 -19.01
CA PHE A 259 10.13 -8.96 -18.57
C PHE A 259 10.23 -7.68 -19.39
N HIS A 260 11.42 -7.24 -19.79
CA HIS A 260 11.59 -6.08 -20.66
C HIS A 260 10.88 -6.28 -21.99
N ASP A 261 11.15 -7.40 -22.67
CA ASP A 261 10.53 -7.74 -23.95
C ASP A 261 9.00 -7.77 -23.84
N ARG A 262 8.47 -8.23 -22.70
CA ARG A 262 7.02 -8.28 -22.44
C ARG A 262 6.41 -6.94 -22.08
N ILE A 263 7.18 -6.02 -21.50
CA ILE A 263 6.70 -4.71 -21.03
C ILE A 263 6.72 -3.69 -22.17
N GLU A 264 7.64 -3.77 -23.12
CA GLU A 264 7.79 -2.80 -24.22
C GLU A 264 6.46 -2.54 -24.95
N ASP A 265 5.85 -3.60 -25.48
CA ASP A 265 4.55 -3.53 -26.17
C ASP A 265 3.40 -3.04 -25.25
N LEU A 266 3.51 -3.24 -23.93
CA LEU A 266 2.48 -2.82 -22.97
C LEU A 266 2.60 -1.33 -22.61
N LEU A 267 3.82 -0.79 -22.60
CA LEU A 267 4.06 0.64 -22.40
C LEU A 267 3.58 1.43 -23.60
N GLU A 268 3.88 0.98 -24.82
CA GLU A 268 3.38 1.60 -26.05
C GLU A 268 1.84 1.63 -26.07
N ASP A 269 1.20 0.51 -25.75
CA ASP A 269 -0.25 0.43 -25.66
C ASP A 269 -0.82 1.37 -24.59
N ARG A 270 -0.17 1.45 -23.42
CA ARG A 270 -0.56 2.35 -22.36
C ARG A 270 -0.47 3.81 -22.82
N GLU A 271 0.63 4.21 -23.45
CA GLU A 271 0.84 5.57 -23.95
C GLU A 271 -0.23 5.94 -25.00
N GLU A 272 -0.49 5.05 -25.96
CA GLU A 272 -1.56 5.24 -26.95
C GLU A 272 -2.92 5.49 -26.27
N TRP A 273 -3.24 4.73 -25.21
CA TRP A 273 -4.50 4.89 -24.51
C TRP A 273 -4.57 6.14 -23.63
N PHE A 274 -3.48 6.52 -22.98
CA PHE A 274 -3.40 7.78 -22.25
C PHE A 274 -3.63 8.98 -23.19
N ASP A 275 -3.05 8.96 -24.39
CA ASP A 275 -3.27 10.00 -25.40
C ASP A 275 -4.71 10.03 -25.90
N ARG A 276 -5.32 8.86 -26.10
CA ARG A 276 -6.74 8.76 -26.51
C ARG A 276 -7.67 9.33 -25.45
N ILE A 277 -7.39 9.11 -24.16
CA ILE A 277 -8.13 9.70 -23.05
C ILE A 277 -8.01 11.24 -23.07
N GLY A 278 -6.81 11.77 -23.34
CA GLY A 278 -6.58 13.22 -23.46
C GLY A 278 -7.25 13.86 -24.70
N GLY A 279 -7.44 13.11 -25.78
CA GLY A 279 -8.07 13.57 -27.01
C GLY A 279 -9.59 13.80 -26.96
N PHE A 280 -10.27 13.37 -25.88
CA PHE A 280 -11.70 13.63 -25.67
C PHE A 280 -12.01 15.05 -25.15
N GLU A 281 -11.00 15.87 -24.84
CA GLU A 281 -11.18 17.25 -24.37
C GLU A 281 -11.33 18.29 -25.52
N ASP A 282 -11.00 17.92 -26.78
CA ASP A 282 -10.93 18.86 -27.92
C ASP A 282 -12.11 18.80 -28.92
N ASP A 283 -13.02 17.83 -28.79
CA ASP A 283 -14.25 17.80 -29.58
C ASP A 283 -15.40 18.49 -28.83
N ASP A 284 -16.02 19.47 -29.49
CA ASP A 284 -17.13 20.35 -29.10
C ASP A 284 -18.45 19.60 -28.79
N VAL A 285 -18.36 18.43 -28.16
CA VAL A 285 -19.45 17.64 -27.56
C VAL A 285 -19.47 18.00 -26.09
N GLY A 286 -20.34 18.97 -25.77
CA GLY A 286 -20.47 19.67 -24.51
C GLY A 286 -20.05 18.96 -23.22
N GLU A 287 -19.46 19.77 -22.34
CA GLU A 287 -19.24 19.61 -20.89
C GLU A 287 -20.50 19.19 -20.09
N SER A 288 -21.24 18.12 -20.46
CA SER A 288 -22.29 17.51 -19.62
C SER A 288 -22.95 16.20 -20.11
N GLU A 289 -22.52 15.53 -21.19
CA GLU A 289 -23.06 14.17 -21.50
C GLU A 289 -22.00 13.04 -21.57
N THR A 290 -20.70 13.36 -21.64
CA THR A 290 -19.59 12.38 -21.55
C THR A 290 -18.44 12.82 -20.62
N GLY A 291 -18.61 13.94 -19.91
CA GLY A 291 -17.54 14.66 -19.20
C GLY A 291 -16.74 13.79 -18.22
N ARG A 292 -15.45 13.60 -18.54
CA ARG A 292 -14.34 13.03 -17.74
C ARG A 292 -14.61 11.69 -17.05
N ARG A 293 -13.64 10.77 -17.18
CA ARG A 293 -13.35 9.66 -16.25
C ARG A 293 -14.20 8.37 -16.41
N ASP A 294 -14.02 7.71 -17.54
CA ASP A 294 -14.49 6.34 -17.77
C ASP A 294 -13.65 5.29 -17.00
N VAL A 295 -14.11 4.04 -17.02
CA VAL A 295 -13.40 2.91 -16.40
C VAL A 295 -12.00 2.76 -17.00
N HIS A 296 -11.83 3.07 -18.28
CA HIS A 296 -10.53 3.03 -18.96
C HIS A 296 -9.53 4.04 -18.35
N SER A 297 -9.95 5.28 -18.12
CA SER A 297 -9.13 6.32 -17.48
C SER A 297 -8.73 5.92 -16.06
N ALA A 298 -9.67 5.36 -15.29
CA ALA A 298 -9.39 4.83 -13.97
C ALA A 298 -8.41 3.65 -14.03
N LEU A 299 -8.59 2.73 -14.98
CA LEU A 299 -7.77 1.53 -15.16
C LEU A 299 -6.32 1.91 -15.44
N TYR A 300 -6.07 2.78 -16.42
CA TYR A 300 -4.72 3.18 -16.81
C TYR A 300 -4.07 4.15 -15.81
N SER A 301 -4.85 5.02 -15.15
CA SER A 301 -4.34 5.84 -14.04
C SER A 301 -3.94 5.02 -12.82
N ARG A 302 -4.53 3.84 -12.61
CA ARG A 302 -4.20 2.97 -11.47
C ARG A 302 -3.21 1.88 -11.81
N SER A 303 -3.09 1.51 -13.09
CA SER A 303 -1.97 0.75 -13.61
C SER A 303 -0.76 1.64 -13.91
N ASP A 304 -0.58 2.73 -13.18
CA ASP A 304 0.54 3.67 -13.36
C ASP A 304 1.86 3.09 -12.85
N TYR A 305 2.21 1.95 -13.43
CA TYR A 305 3.54 1.39 -13.59
C TYR A 305 4.09 1.84 -14.95
N GLY A 306 4.15 3.16 -15.17
CA GLY A 306 4.67 3.72 -16.42
C GLY A 306 6.19 3.61 -16.58
N ASP A 307 6.73 4.20 -17.65
CA ASP A 307 8.18 4.21 -17.97
C ASP A 307 9.07 4.60 -16.79
N SER A 308 8.58 5.49 -15.93
CA SER A 308 9.30 5.91 -14.72
C SER A 308 9.57 4.76 -13.74
N LEU A 309 8.66 3.79 -13.63
CA LEU A 309 8.78 2.66 -12.71
C LEU A 309 9.59 1.50 -13.30
N VAL A 310 9.53 1.31 -14.61
CA VAL A 310 10.44 0.41 -15.34
C VAL A 310 11.86 0.95 -15.27
N GLY A 311 12.05 2.24 -15.59
CA GLY A 311 13.33 2.91 -15.44
C GLY A 311 13.82 2.99 -13.98
N ASP A 312 12.92 3.04 -13.00
CA ASP A 312 13.29 2.90 -11.59
C ASP A 312 13.82 1.50 -11.26
N ALA A 313 13.23 0.46 -11.83
CA ALA A 313 13.68 -0.90 -11.64
C ALA A 313 15.07 -1.11 -12.27
N ASP A 314 15.31 -0.60 -13.47
CA ASP A 314 16.64 -0.60 -14.11
C ASP A 314 17.67 0.13 -13.28
N ARG A 315 17.32 1.32 -12.78
CA ARG A 315 18.20 2.08 -11.88
C ARG A 315 18.52 1.32 -10.59
N ARG A 316 17.65 0.42 -10.11
CA ARG A 316 17.94 -0.44 -8.94
C ARG A 316 18.94 -1.53 -9.33
N VAL A 317 18.74 -2.19 -10.47
CA VAL A 317 19.65 -3.21 -11.00
C VAL A 317 21.04 -2.63 -11.25
N ASP A 318 21.12 -1.47 -11.91
CA ASP A 318 22.38 -0.76 -12.20
C ASP A 318 23.14 -0.36 -10.93
N ARG A 319 22.42 -0.17 -9.82
CA ARG A 319 22.99 0.12 -8.50
C ARG A 319 23.32 -1.14 -7.68
N GLY A 320 23.15 -2.31 -8.29
CA GLY A 320 23.47 -3.61 -7.71
C GLY A 320 22.36 -4.24 -6.88
N TYR A 321 21.11 -3.76 -6.97
CA TYR A 321 19.94 -4.36 -6.30
C TYR A 321 19.18 -5.23 -7.29
N ALA A 322 19.74 -6.40 -7.60
CA ALA A 322 19.24 -7.26 -8.66
C ALA A 322 17.92 -7.95 -8.29
N VAL A 323 17.78 -8.45 -7.05
CA VAL A 323 16.53 -9.12 -6.61
C VAL A 323 15.38 -8.13 -6.58
N TYR A 324 15.57 -6.99 -5.92
CA TYR A 324 14.56 -5.95 -5.79
C TYR A 324 14.19 -5.38 -7.16
N GLY A 325 15.17 -5.11 -8.02
CA GLY A 325 14.92 -4.67 -9.39
C GLY A 325 14.10 -5.69 -10.20
N THR A 326 14.47 -6.97 -10.17
CA THR A 326 13.76 -8.03 -10.90
C THR A 326 12.33 -8.23 -10.40
N VAL A 327 12.09 -8.27 -9.09
CA VAL A 327 10.72 -8.44 -8.55
C VAL A 327 9.84 -7.22 -8.85
N GLU A 328 10.41 -6.01 -8.85
CA GLU A 328 9.69 -4.80 -9.24
C GLU A 328 9.35 -4.76 -10.74
N LEU A 329 10.21 -5.31 -11.61
CA LEU A 329 9.88 -5.51 -13.03
C LEU A 329 8.75 -6.52 -13.21
N ALA A 330 8.80 -7.66 -12.51
CA ALA A 330 7.74 -8.66 -12.54
C ALA A 330 6.39 -8.06 -12.09
N LYS A 331 6.43 -7.25 -11.02
CA LYS A 331 5.27 -6.49 -10.54
C LYS A 331 4.75 -5.52 -11.60
N GLY A 332 5.64 -4.77 -12.24
CA GLY A 332 5.27 -3.85 -13.33
C GLY A 332 4.61 -4.56 -14.52
N TRP A 333 5.18 -5.68 -14.95
CA TRP A 333 4.59 -6.52 -15.97
C TRP A 333 3.18 -6.99 -15.59
N LEU A 334 2.99 -7.51 -14.37
CA LEU A 334 1.68 -7.97 -13.89
C LEU A 334 0.61 -6.86 -14.00
N PHE A 335 0.93 -5.64 -13.57
CA PHE A 335 -0.02 -4.53 -13.62
C PHE A 335 -0.35 -4.09 -15.05
N LEU A 336 0.67 -3.94 -15.90
CA LEU A 336 0.48 -3.52 -17.28
C LEU A 336 -0.28 -4.59 -18.09
N ALA A 337 0.08 -5.86 -17.93
CA ALA A 337 -0.57 -6.98 -18.61
C ALA A 337 -2.03 -7.16 -18.14
N ALA A 338 -2.28 -7.00 -16.84
CA ALA A 338 -3.63 -6.98 -16.28
C ALA A 338 -4.45 -5.83 -16.87
N ALA A 339 -3.93 -4.61 -16.87
CA ALA A 339 -4.62 -3.45 -17.42
C ALA A 339 -4.98 -3.62 -18.90
N ARG A 340 -4.02 -4.06 -19.72
CA ARG A 340 -4.25 -4.34 -21.15
C ARG A 340 -5.36 -5.36 -21.35
N ALA A 341 -5.29 -6.49 -20.66
CA ALA A 341 -6.26 -7.58 -20.80
C ALA A 341 -7.66 -7.17 -20.32
N GLU A 342 -7.76 -6.40 -19.23
CA GLU A 342 -9.02 -5.88 -18.73
C GLU A 342 -9.63 -4.86 -19.70
N ARG A 343 -8.81 -3.98 -20.28
CA ARG A 343 -9.27 -3.07 -21.33
C ARG A 343 -9.77 -3.83 -22.55
N GLU A 344 -9.06 -4.84 -23.02
CA GLU A 344 -9.50 -5.67 -24.16
C GLU A 344 -10.84 -6.37 -23.87
N ARG A 345 -11.07 -6.83 -22.63
CA ARG A 345 -12.36 -7.38 -22.19
C ARG A 345 -13.47 -6.33 -22.22
N ILE A 346 -13.24 -5.16 -21.63
CA ILE A 346 -14.24 -4.06 -21.63
C ILE A 346 -14.65 -3.69 -23.05
N VAL A 347 -13.66 -3.51 -23.95
CA VAL A 347 -13.91 -3.16 -25.36
C VAL A 347 -14.66 -4.28 -26.11
N SER A 348 -14.32 -5.54 -25.87
CA SER A 348 -14.92 -6.67 -26.59
C SER A 348 -16.32 -7.03 -26.10
N GLU A 349 -16.61 -6.82 -24.82
CA GLU A 349 -17.90 -7.14 -24.21
C GLU A 349 -18.91 -5.98 -24.29
N ASP A 350 -18.48 -4.78 -24.72
CA ASP A 350 -19.28 -3.54 -24.72
C ASP A 350 -19.86 -3.21 -23.33
N VAL A 351 -19.08 -3.53 -22.28
CA VAL A 351 -19.43 -3.34 -20.86
C VAL A 351 -18.70 -2.10 -20.33
N ASP A 352 -18.95 -0.95 -20.92
CA ASP A 352 -18.42 0.34 -20.43
C ASP A 352 -19.41 1.05 -19.47
N VAL A 353 -20.49 0.37 -19.09
CA VAL A 353 -21.48 0.94 -18.17
C VAL A 353 -21.07 0.67 -16.73
N LEU A 354 -20.54 1.68 -16.06
CA LEU A 354 -20.30 1.69 -14.62
C LEU A 354 -21.64 1.63 -13.86
N ASP A 355 -22.11 0.41 -13.57
CA ASP A 355 -23.25 0.17 -12.69
C ASP A 355 -22.87 -0.65 -11.44
N SER A 356 -23.71 -0.59 -10.42
CA SER A 356 -23.45 -1.29 -9.15
C SER A 356 -23.33 -2.81 -9.31
N GLY A 357 -24.02 -3.41 -10.28
CA GLY A 357 -23.95 -4.84 -10.56
C GLY A 357 -22.62 -5.26 -11.18
N ALA A 358 -22.04 -4.42 -12.06
CA ALA A 358 -20.72 -4.64 -12.66
C ALA A 358 -19.61 -4.54 -11.60
N ILE A 359 -19.66 -3.51 -10.74
CA ILE A 359 -18.70 -3.33 -9.63
C ILE A 359 -18.75 -4.54 -8.69
N ASP A 360 -19.95 -4.98 -8.35
CA ASP A 360 -20.22 -6.14 -7.51
C ASP A 360 -19.67 -7.44 -8.09
N ALA A 361 -19.81 -7.63 -9.40
CA ALA A 361 -19.28 -8.80 -10.09
C ALA A 361 -17.75 -8.78 -10.09
N ALA A 362 -17.12 -7.65 -10.42
CA ALA A 362 -15.66 -7.55 -10.42
C ALA A 362 -15.05 -7.79 -9.03
N LYS A 363 -15.63 -7.23 -7.96
CA LYS A 363 -15.19 -7.55 -6.59
C LYS A 363 -15.29 -9.04 -6.29
N ARG A 364 -16.44 -9.64 -6.63
CA ARG A 364 -16.69 -11.07 -6.39
C ARG A 364 -15.64 -11.93 -7.10
N ASP A 365 -15.40 -11.66 -8.36
CA ASP A 365 -14.45 -12.38 -9.20
C ASP A 365 -13.02 -12.24 -8.68
N ALA A 366 -12.61 -11.04 -8.25
CA ALA A 366 -11.30 -10.80 -7.66
C ALA A 366 -11.12 -11.58 -6.35
N VAL A 367 -12.13 -11.56 -5.46
CA VAL A 367 -12.10 -12.30 -4.20
C VAL A 367 -12.11 -13.82 -4.43
N GLU A 368 -12.91 -14.34 -5.36
CA GLU A 368 -12.93 -15.78 -5.68
C GLU A 368 -11.57 -16.27 -6.21
N ARG A 369 -10.90 -15.45 -7.02
CA ARG A 369 -9.55 -15.75 -7.49
C ARG A 369 -8.52 -15.71 -6.38
N LEU A 370 -8.60 -14.73 -5.48
CA LEU A 370 -7.73 -14.67 -4.32
C LEU A 370 -7.92 -15.90 -3.43
N GLU A 371 -9.16 -16.29 -3.15
CA GLU A 371 -9.48 -17.52 -2.43
C GLU A 371 -8.91 -18.77 -3.14
N ALA A 372 -8.95 -18.83 -4.47
CA ALA A 372 -8.41 -19.94 -5.25
C ALA A 372 -6.87 -20.01 -5.14
N VAL A 373 -6.16 -18.88 -5.32
CA VAL A 373 -4.70 -18.82 -5.17
C VAL A 373 -4.27 -19.24 -3.77
N LEU A 374 -4.99 -18.81 -2.74
CA LEU A 374 -4.68 -19.15 -1.34
C LEU A 374 -5.04 -20.58 -0.96
N ALA A 375 -5.91 -21.25 -1.71
CA ALA A 375 -6.35 -22.62 -1.40
C ALA A 375 -5.23 -23.66 -1.59
N ASP A 376 -4.25 -23.35 -2.43
CA ASP A 376 -3.19 -24.28 -2.84
C ASP A 376 -1.89 -24.15 -2.02
N ASP A 377 -1.91 -23.45 -0.87
CA ASP A 377 -0.75 -23.18 -0.01
C ASP A 377 0.46 -22.65 -0.80
N PRO A 378 0.33 -21.45 -1.39
CA PRO A 378 1.29 -20.94 -2.37
C PRO A 378 2.65 -20.59 -1.76
N ASP A 379 3.70 -20.69 -2.59
CA ASP A 379 5.05 -20.27 -2.22
C ASP A 379 5.14 -18.78 -1.89
N LEU A 380 6.21 -18.37 -1.22
CA LEU A 380 6.33 -17.03 -0.62
C LEU A 380 6.29 -15.88 -1.65
N LEU A 381 6.85 -16.09 -2.86
CA LEU A 381 6.78 -15.09 -3.92
C LEU A 381 5.36 -14.93 -4.48
N THR A 382 4.62 -16.04 -4.58
CA THR A 382 3.20 -16.03 -4.96
C THR A 382 2.36 -15.31 -3.91
N LEU A 383 2.61 -15.56 -2.62
CA LEU A 383 1.98 -14.83 -1.51
C LEU A 383 2.25 -13.34 -1.58
N PHE A 384 3.47 -12.92 -1.92
CA PHE A 384 3.80 -11.50 -2.12
C PHE A 384 2.94 -10.85 -3.22
N PHE A 385 2.82 -11.48 -4.39
CA PHE A 385 1.95 -10.95 -5.45
C PHE A 385 0.46 -11.00 -5.10
N ALA A 386 0.03 -12.00 -4.33
CA ALA A 386 -1.34 -12.10 -3.84
C ALA A 386 -1.66 -11.01 -2.81
N GLU A 387 -0.72 -10.65 -1.93
CA GLU A 387 -0.83 -9.55 -0.96
C GLU A 387 -1.00 -8.20 -1.69
N GLU A 388 -0.23 -7.97 -2.75
CA GLU A 388 -0.40 -6.78 -3.61
C GLU A 388 -1.81 -6.73 -4.21
N ALA A 389 -2.30 -7.84 -4.76
CA ALA A 389 -3.67 -7.93 -5.27
C ALA A 389 -4.73 -7.70 -4.17
N GLN A 390 -4.53 -8.23 -2.96
CA GLN A 390 -5.41 -8.01 -1.82
C GLN A 390 -5.52 -6.51 -1.48
N SER A 391 -4.38 -5.81 -1.40
CA SER A 391 -4.32 -4.37 -1.14
C SER A 391 -5.08 -3.54 -2.19
N TRP A 392 -5.09 -3.98 -3.45
CA TRP A 392 -5.92 -3.37 -4.49
C TRP A 392 -7.42 -3.56 -4.25
N ILE A 393 -7.85 -4.76 -3.84
CA ILE A 393 -9.26 -5.03 -3.50
C ILE A 393 -9.68 -4.18 -2.30
N GLU A 394 -8.86 -4.12 -1.23
CA GLU A 394 -9.15 -3.31 -0.04
C GLU A 394 -9.20 -1.81 -0.35
N SER A 395 -8.31 -1.34 -1.21
CA SER A 395 -8.33 0.04 -1.68
C SER A 395 -9.54 0.33 -2.58
N GLY A 396 -10.00 -0.67 -3.34
CA GLY A 396 -11.24 -0.57 -4.11
C GLY A 396 -12.45 -0.40 -3.20
N ASP A 397 -12.50 -1.14 -2.09
CA ASP A 397 -13.55 -0.96 -1.08
C ASP A 397 -13.56 0.46 -0.53
N ARG A 398 -12.40 1.03 -0.23
CA ARG A 398 -12.26 2.42 0.26
C ARG A 398 -12.71 3.46 -0.76
N ASP A 399 -12.31 3.33 -2.02
CA ASP A 399 -12.69 4.28 -3.07
C ASP A 399 -14.19 4.23 -3.40
N ILE A 400 -14.83 3.08 -3.20
CA ILE A 400 -16.27 2.92 -3.38
C ILE A 400 -17.05 3.36 -2.12
N GLU A 401 -16.41 3.75 -1.03
CA GLU A 401 -17.13 4.32 0.11
C GLU A 401 -17.37 5.81 -0.10
N ARG A 402 -18.65 6.21 -0.06
CA ARG A 402 -19.02 7.62 -0.14
C ARG A 402 -18.58 8.33 1.14
N SER A 403 -17.67 9.28 1.02
CA SER A 403 -17.06 10.02 2.12
C SER A 403 -17.99 11.08 2.71
N GLY A 404 -18.98 11.57 1.96
CA GLY A 404 -19.94 12.59 2.42
C GLY A 404 -21.29 12.62 1.69
N LEU A 405 -22.32 13.12 2.37
CA LEU A 405 -23.62 13.41 1.72
C LEU A 405 -23.53 14.60 0.74
N ASP A 406 -22.51 15.45 0.91
CA ASP A 406 -22.27 16.66 0.14
C ASP A 406 -21.24 16.46 -1.01
N ASP A 407 -20.73 15.24 -1.22
CA ASP A 407 -19.81 14.95 -2.32
C ASP A 407 -20.48 15.27 -3.65
N GLU A 408 -19.77 16.03 -4.50
CA GLU A 408 -20.18 16.31 -5.86
C GLU A 408 -20.40 14.98 -6.61
N GLU A 409 -21.49 14.88 -7.37
CA GLU A 409 -21.86 13.62 -8.04
C GLU A 409 -20.76 13.11 -8.97
N GLU A 410 -19.99 14.02 -9.56
CA GLU A 410 -18.84 13.72 -10.41
C GLU A 410 -17.68 13.07 -9.64
N ASP A 411 -17.30 13.62 -8.48
CA ASP A 411 -16.25 13.06 -7.63
C ASP A 411 -16.63 11.69 -7.09
N TRP A 412 -17.90 11.50 -6.77
CA TRP A 412 -18.43 10.21 -6.36
C TRP A 412 -18.36 9.18 -7.51
N ARG A 413 -18.78 9.55 -8.72
CA ARG A 413 -18.69 8.67 -9.91
C ARG A 413 -17.24 8.31 -10.23
N TRP A 414 -16.32 9.25 -10.10
CA TRP A 414 -14.89 8.97 -10.26
C TRP A 414 -14.37 7.97 -9.23
N SER A 415 -14.77 8.13 -7.97
CA SER A 415 -14.35 7.22 -6.90
C SER A 415 -14.88 5.80 -7.15
N GLN A 416 -16.11 5.67 -7.67
CA GLN A 416 -16.66 4.38 -8.12
C GLN A 416 -15.88 3.77 -9.29
N ALA A 417 -15.51 4.57 -10.31
CA ALA A 417 -14.70 4.10 -11.43
C ALA A 417 -13.32 3.63 -10.96
N ASN A 418 -12.70 4.35 -10.02
CA ASN A 418 -11.44 3.95 -9.39
C ASN A 418 -11.57 2.61 -8.68
N GLY A 419 -12.54 2.45 -7.79
CA GLY A 419 -12.67 1.17 -7.08
C GLY A 419 -13.00 0.00 -8.01
N TYR A 420 -13.80 0.23 -9.06
CA TYR A 420 -14.04 -0.78 -10.09
C TYR A 420 -12.76 -1.19 -10.82
N ALA A 421 -11.98 -0.21 -11.30
CA ALA A 421 -10.69 -0.45 -11.95
C ALA A 421 -9.73 -1.23 -11.05
N ARG A 422 -9.68 -0.94 -9.74
CA ARG A 422 -8.84 -1.69 -8.80
C ARG A 422 -9.25 -3.16 -8.67
N TYR A 423 -10.54 -3.47 -8.69
CA TYR A 423 -10.99 -4.87 -8.71
C TYR A 423 -10.58 -5.58 -9.99
N LEU A 424 -10.71 -4.93 -11.14
CA LEU A 424 -10.26 -5.48 -12.42
C LEU A 424 -8.75 -5.71 -12.46
N LEU A 425 -7.96 -4.77 -11.94
CA LEU A 425 -6.50 -4.93 -11.83
C LEU A 425 -6.14 -6.08 -10.90
N ALA A 426 -6.71 -6.14 -9.69
CA ALA A 426 -6.46 -7.24 -8.76
C ALA A 426 -6.79 -8.60 -9.41
N ARG A 427 -7.93 -8.67 -10.09
CA ARG A 427 -8.37 -9.85 -10.85
C ARG A 427 -7.34 -10.26 -11.91
N GLY A 428 -6.90 -9.33 -12.74
CA GLY A 428 -5.95 -9.58 -13.82
C GLY A 428 -4.55 -9.95 -13.32
N VAL A 429 -4.12 -9.38 -12.18
CA VAL A 429 -2.88 -9.75 -11.49
C VAL A 429 -2.97 -11.20 -10.99
N LEU A 430 -4.04 -11.55 -10.27
CA LEU A 430 -4.25 -12.89 -9.71
C LEU A 430 -4.26 -13.99 -10.79
N GLU A 431 -4.77 -13.69 -12.00
CA GLU A 431 -4.74 -14.62 -13.14
C GLU A 431 -3.33 -14.93 -13.68
N ARG A 432 -2.34 -14.08 -13.37
CA ARG A 432 -1.01 -14.10 -14.02
C ARG A 432 0.14 -14.35 -13.04
N ILE A 433 -0.14 -14.56 -11.76
CA ILE A 433 0.91 -14.75 -10.75
C ILE A 433 1.82 -15.92 -11.13
N ASP A 434 1.26 -17.07 -11.52
CA ASP A 434 2.05 -18.25 -11.90
C ASP A 434 3.03 -17.97 -13.04
N GLU A 435 2.63 -17.12 -13.99
CA GLU A 435 3.47 -16.74 -15.12
C GLU A 435 4.60 -15.79 -14.68
N ALA A 436 4.28 -14.80 -13.83
CA ALA A 436 5.31 -13.92 -13.26
C ALA A 436 6.33 -14.71 -12.42
N VAL A 437 5.84 -15.63 -11.59
CA VAL A 437 6.68 -16.46 -10.73
C VAL A 437 7.56 -17.35 -11.60
N ALA A 438 6.99 -18.06 -12.58
CA ALA A 438 7.77 -18.93 -13.46
C ALA A 438 8.86 -18.19 -14.23
N VAL A 439 8.60 -16.97 -14.72
CA VAL A 439 9.64 -16.15 -15.36
C VAL A 439 10.69 -15.72 -14.34
N ALA A 440 10.28 -15.23 -13.16
CA ALA A 440 11.20 -14.72 -12.16
C ALA A 440 12.11 -15.80 -11.56
N THR A 441 11.60 -17.04 -11.39
CA THR A 441 12.36 -18.17 -10.84
C THR A 441 13.16 -18.95 -11.89
N GLY A 442 12.94 -18.67 -13.18
CA GLY A 442 13.55 -19.43 -14.28
C GLY A 442 12.84 -20.74 -14.62
N ASP A 443 11.64 -20.96 -14.09
CA ASP A 443 10.79 -22.13 -14.37
C ASP A 443 9.92 -21.98 -15.63
N ALA A 444 10.01 -20.85 -16.33
CA ALA A 444 9.30 -20.63 -17.59
C ALA A 444 9.73 -21.70 -18.61
N ARG A 445 8.86 -22.70 -18.81
CA ARG A 445 9.06 -23.75 -19.83
C ARG A 445 9.20 -23.10 -21.20
N GLU A 446 10.32 -23.37 -21.88
CA GLU A 446 10.50 -23.11 -23.32
C GLU A 446 9.37 -23.72 -24.17
#